data_AF-A0A935S3X1-F1
#
_entry.id   AF-A0A935S3X1-F1
#
_cell.length_a   1.000
_cell.length_b   1.000
_cell.length_c   1.000
_cell.angle_alpha   90.00
_cell.angle_beta   90.00
_cell.angle_gamma   90.00
#
_symmetry.space_group_name_H-M   'P 1'
#
loop_
_entity.id
_entity.type
_entity.pdbx_description
1 polymer ?
#
loop_
_entity_poly.entity_id
_entity_poly.type
_entity_poly.pdbx_seq_one_letter_code
_entity_poly.pdbx_strand_id
1 'polypeptide(L)'
;MQFAGAFNSGYLVKDGAITEMPADKKPVGAFIEDDITAFTSKEYQLTGNETIYLFSDGYADQFGGPKGKKFKYKNLQKLILDSQPLTFEEQKEKAKNTFLDWKGSYEQTDDVLLIGFKYS
;
A
#
# COMPACT_ATOMS: atom_id res chain seq x y z
N MET A 1 -8.12 16.14 -0.77
CA MET A 1 -6.82 15.53 -1.11
C MET A 1 -6.80 15.21 -2.59
N GLN A 2 -5.68 15.42 -3.28
CA GLN A 2 -5.48 14.97 -4.66
C GLN A 2 -4.46 13.83 -4.67
N PHE A 3 -4.74 12.78 -5.44
CA PHE A 3 -3.86 11.63 -5.59
C PHE A 3 -3.68 11.31 -7.08
N ALA A 4 -2.42 11.16 -7.49
CA ALA A 4 -2.02 10.61 -8.77
C ALA A 4 -0.90 9.59 -8.51
N GLY A 5 -0.94 8.45 -9.17
CA GLY A 5 0.02 7.37 -8.95
C GLY A 5 0.40 6.65 -10.25
N ALA A 6 1.56 6.01 -10.22
CA ALA A 6 2.10 5.17 -11.29
C ALA A 6 2.25 3.73 -10.79
N PHE A 7 1.55 2.78 -11.40
CA PHE A 7 1.42 1.35 -11.05
C PHE A 7 0.88 1.01 -9.66
N ASN A 8 1.37 1.65 -8.60
CA ASN A 8 1.02 1.35 -7.23
C ASN A 8 -0.13 2.25 -6.75
N SER A 9 -1.30 1.64 -6.55
CA SER A 9 -2.45 2.29 -5.90
C SER A 9 -2.14 2.64 -4.43
N GLY A 10 -2.85 3.64 -3.90
CA GLY A 10 -2.91 3.87 -2.46
C GLY A 10 -4.18 3.27 -1.84
N TYR A 11 -4.27 3.23 -0.52
CA TYR A 11 -5.49 2.88 0.21
C TYR A 11 -5.95 4.03 1.10
N LEU A 12 -7.26 4.27 1.10
CA LEU A 12 -7.94 5.15 2.05
C LEU A 12 -8.81 4.29 2.95
N VAL A 13 -8.60 4.39 4.26
CA VAL A 13 -9.35 3.65 5.28
C VAL A 13 -10.28 4.60 6.01
N LYS A 14 -11.55 4.22 6.08
CA LYS A 14 -12.58 4.95 6.83
C LYS A 14 -13.66 3.96 7.26
N ASP A 15 -14.16 4.11 8.50
CA ASP A 15 -15.27 3.31 9.03
C ASP A 15 -15.08 1.79 8.89
N GLY A 16 -13.83 1.32 9.03
CA GLY A 16 -13.47 -0.10 8.91
C GLY A 16 -13.47 -0.65 7.48
N ALA A 17 -13.56 0.21 6.46
CA ALA A 17 -13.50 -0.16 5.05
C ALA A 17 -12.28 0.46 4.35
N ILE A 18 -11.72 -0.29 3.40
CA ILE A 18 -10.68 0.21 2.48
C ILE A 18 -11.34 0.63 1.17
N THR A 19 -11.05 1.86 0.76
CA THR A 19 -11.25 2.34 -0.60
C THR A 19 -9.89 2.38 -1.31
N GLU A 20 -9.77 1.69 -2.44
CA GLU A 20 -8.57 1.78 -3.26
C GLU A 20 -8.51 3.13 -4.00
N MET A 21 -7.34 3.77 -3.95
CA MET A 21 -7.00 4.95 -4.73
C MET A 21 -6.18 4.50 -5.94
N PRO A 22 -6.82 4.23 -7.10
CA PRO A 22 -6.16 3.60 -8.23
C PRO A 22 -5.08 4.50 -8.84
N ALA A 23 -3.94 3.89 -9.15
CA ALA A 23 -2.88 4.48 -9.97
C ALA A 23 -3.08 4.19 -11.46
N ASP A 24 -2.45 4.99 -12.31
CA ASP A 24 -2.39 4.68 -13.75
C ASP A 24 -1.42 3.50 -13.98
N LYS A 25 -1.78 2.59 -14.89
CA LYS A 25 -0.97 1.41 -15.23
C LYS A 25 0.15 1.73 -16.21
N LYS A 26 0.94 2.75 -15.90
CA LYS A 26 2.09 3.20 -16.70
C LYS A 26 3.22 3.70 -15.78
N PRO A 27 4.50 3.55 -16.18
CA PRO A 27 5.63 4.02 -15.39
C PRO A 27 5.79 5.54 -15.50
N VAL A 28 6.49 6.11 -14.52
CA VAL A 28 7.09 7.44 -14.67
C VAL A 28 8.22 7.35 -15.69
N GLY A 29 8.26 8.26 -16.66
CA GLY A 29 9.32 8.30 -17.68
C GLY A 29 9.09 7.38 -18.89
N ALA A 30 7.87 6.87 -19.09
CA ALA A 30 7.49 6.22 -20.35
C ALA A 30 7.46 7.27 -21.48
N PHE A 31 8.57 7.44 -22.18
CA PHE A 31 8.64 8.14 -23.46
C PHE A 31 8.21 7.15 -24.54
N ILE A 32 6.91 6.87 -24.62
CA ILE A 32 6.38 6.23 -25.83
C ILE A 32 6.31 7.37 -26.85
N GLU A 33 7.01 7.20 -27.98
CA GLU A 33 7.07 8.15 -29.09
C GLU A 33 5.71 8.86 -29.27
N ASP A 34 5.74 10.18 -29.07
CA ASP A 34 4.67 11.16 -29.27
C ASP A 34 3.49 11.24 -28.27
N ASP A 35 3.45 10.49 -27.16
CA ASP A 35 2.33 10.60 -26.21
C ASP A 35 2.78 10.67 -24.73
N ILE A 36 3.23 11.86 -24.30
CA ILE A 36 3.38 12.20 -22.88
C ILE A 36 1.98 12.33 -22.27
N THR A 37 1.35 11.19 -22.00
CA THR A 37 0.04 11.20 -21.34
C THR A 37 0.22 11.60 -19.89
N ALA A 38 -0.40 12.70 -19.48
CA ALA A 38 -0.45 13.13 -18.09
C ALA A 38 -1.01 12.01 -17.19
N PHE A 39 -0.57 11.98 -15.93
CA PHE A 39 -1.17 11.09 -14.94
C PHE A 39 -2.55 11.60 -14.54
N THR A 40 -3.49 10.68 -14.34
CA THR A 40 -4.84 11.02 -13.89
C THR A 40 -4.81 11.39 -12.41
N SER A 41 -5.01 12.67 -12.10
CA SER A 41 -5.25 13.11 -10.72
C SER A 41 -6.69 12.86 -10.32
N LYS A 42 -6.90 12.29 -9.13
CA LYS A 42 -8.22 12.03 -8.55
C LYS A 42 -8.39 12.80 -7.26
N GLU A 43 -9.56 13.39 -7.09
CA GLU A 43 -9.91 14.16 -5.90
C GLU A 43 -10.67 13.29 -4.90
N TYR A 44 -10.24 13.37 -3.64
CA TYR A 44 -10.85 12.69 -2.51
C TYR A 44 -11.22 13.73 -1.46
N GLN A 45 -12.51 13.81 -1.15
CA GLN A 45 -13.00 14.65 -0.06
C GLN A 45 -12.72 13.93 1.26
N LEU A 46 -11.85 14.54 2.07
CA LEU A 46 -11.55 14.06 3.42
C LEU A 46 -12.43 14.81 4.41
N THR A 47 -13.02 14.10 5.35
CA THR A 47 -13.97 14.63 6.32
C THR A 47 -13.50 14.47 7.77
N GLY A 48 -12.30 13.92 7.95
CA GLY A 48 -11.71 13.62 9.24
C GLY A 48 -11.77 12.14 9.57
N ASN A 49 -10.78 11.68 10.32
CA ASN A 49 -10.58 10.29 10.74
C ASN A 49 -10.24 9.29 9.63
N GLU A 50 -9.99 9.73 8.40
CA GLU A 50 -9.47 8.86 7.35
C GLU A 50 -7.98 8.57 7.55
N THR A 51 -7.59 7.30 7.41
CA THR A 51 -6.17 6.88 7.37
C THR A 51 -5.78 6.55 5.94
N ILE A 52 -4.69 7.13 5.44
CA ILE A 52 -4.18 6.90 4.10
C ILE A 52 -2.93 6.03 4.19
N TYR A 53 -2.84 5.01 3.33
CA TYR A 53 -1.66 4.17 3.16
C TYR A 53 -1.14 4.25 1.73
N LEU A 54 0.18 4.44 1.61
CA LEU A 54 0.94 4.37 0.36
C LEU A 54 2.01 3.28 0.52
N PHE A 55 2.23 2.48 -0.52
CA PHE A 55 3.15 1.35 -0.43
C PHE A 55 3.77 1.01 -1.79
N SER A 56 4.91 0.32 -1.75
CA SER A 56 5.43 -0.41 -2.91
C SER A 56 4.82 -1.82 -3.00
N ASP A 57 4.96 -2.46 -4.15
CA ASP A 57 4.55 -3.84 -4.40
C ASP A 57 5.36 -4.86 -3.59
N GLY A 58 6.61 -4.56 -3.23
CA GLY A 58 7.51 -5.45 -2.51
C GLY A 58 6.92 -6.10 -1.24
N TYR A 59 6.07 -5.39 -0.49
CA TYR A 59 5.39 -6.01 0.67
C TYR A 59 4.46 -7.15 0.23
N ALA A 60 3.61 -6.89 -0.77
CA ALA A 60 2.64 -7.87 -1.27
C ALA A 60 3.33 -8.99 -2.06
N ASP A 61 4.44 -8.69 -2.72
CA ASP A 61 5.17 -9.63 -3.56
C ASP A 61 6.16 -10.52 -2.80
N GLN A 62 6.41 -10.24 -1.51
CA GLN A 62 7.26 -11.05 -0.66
C GLN A 62 6.79 -12.52 -0.60
N PHE A 63 7.68 -13.43 -1.02
CA PHE A 63 7.49 -14.86 -0.84
C PHE A 63 7.76 -15.29 0.60
N GLY A 64 6.95 -16.21 1.11
CA GLY A 64 7.08 -16.64 2.50
C GLY A 64 5.99 -17.59 2.98
N GLY A 65 5.89 -17.70 4.30
CA GLY A 65 4.98 -18.59 5.00
C GLY A 65 5.27 -20.08 4.77
N PRO A 66 4.47 -20.97 5.38
CA PRO A 66 4.74 -22.42 5.38
C PRO A 66 4.73 -23.08 3.98
N LYS A 67 4.22 -22.38 2.97
CA LYS A 67 4.06 -22.88 1.60
C LYS A 67 4.85 -22.06 0.58
N GLY A 68 5.72 -21.14 1.02
CA GLY A 68 6.53 -20.30 0.12
C GLY A 68 5.70 -19.52 -0.90
N LYS A 69 4.59 -18.88 -0.46
CA LYS A 69 3.69 -18.12 -1.33
C LYS A 69 3.90 -16.62 -1.16
N LYS A 70 3.53 -15.83 -2.19
CA LYS A 70 3.43 -14.38 -2.07
C LYS A 70 2.46 -13.97 -0.97
N PHE A 71 2.74 -12.87 -0.27
CA PHE A 71 1.86 -12.31 0.76
C PHE A 71 0.52 -11.84 0.18
N LYS A 72 0.56 -11.19 -0.99
CA LYS A 72 -0.56 -10.61 -1.75
C LYS A 72 -1.26 -9.43 -1.07
N TYR A 73 -1.83 -8.55 -1.90
CA TYR A 73 -2.59 -7.37 -1.45
C TYR A 73 -3.76 -7.69 -0.53
N LYS A 74 -4.43 -8.83 -0.68
CA LYS A 74 -5.54 -9.23 0.21
C LYS A 74 -5.09 -9.34 1.68
N ASN A 75 -3.89 -9.86 1.92
CA ASN A 75 -3.36 -9.96 3.28
C ASN A 75 -2.87 -8.60 3.78
N LEU A 76 -2.33 -7.74 2.90
CA LEU A 76 -1.95 -6.36 3.26
C LEU A 76 -3.17 -5.52 3.66
N GLN A 77 -4.25 -5.60 2.90
CA GLN A 77 -5.52 -4.96 3.23
C GLN A 77 -6.06 -5.44 4.58
N LYS A 78 -6.02 -6.76 4.83
CA LYS A 78 -6.42 -7.32 6.12
C LYS A 78 -5.54 -6.79 7.27
N LEU A 79 -4.21 -6.80 7.09
CA LEU A 79 -3.28 -6.26 8.07
C LEU A 79 -3.60 -4.79 8.40
N ILE A 80 -3.83 -3.96 7.39
CA ILE A 80 -4.18 -2.55 7.56
C ILE A 80 -5.48 -2.39 8.35
N LEU A 81 -6.53 -3.13 8.00
CA LEU A 81 -7.82 -3.08 8.69
C LEU A 81 -7.70 -3.54 10.16
N ASP A 82 -7.02 -4.66 10.39
CA ASP A 82 -6.78 -5.21 11.73
C ASP A 82 -5.84 -4.32 12.59
N SER A 83 -5.25 -3.29 12.00
CA SER A 83 -4.33 -2.38 12.68
C SER A 83 -4.96 -1.01 12.98
N GLN A 84 -6.15 -0.70 12.45
CA GLN A 84 -6.81 0.60 12.67
C GLN A 84 -7.02 0.99 14.14
N PRO A 85 -7.31 0.05 15.08
CA PRO A 85 -7.47 0.40 16.49
C PRO A 85 -6.16 0.78 17.21
N LEU A 86 -5.01 0.54 16.59
CA LEU A 86 -3.68 0.72 17.20
C LEU A 86 -3.12 2.12 16.95
N THR A 87 -2.20 2.56 17.80
CA THR A 87 -1.38 3.76 17.54
C THR A 87 -0.47 3.54 16.33
N PHE A 88 -0.07 4.61 15.62
CA PHE A 88 0.79 4.46 14.43
C PHE A 88 2.12 3.73 14.70
N GLU A 89 2.71 3.89 15.88
CA GLU A 89 3.93 3.15 16.24
C GLU A 89 3.64 1.64 16.39
N GLU A 90 2.53 1.27 17.02
CA GLU A 90 2.09 -0.13 17.10
C GLU A 90 1.72 -0.70 15.73
N GLN A 91 1.09 0.09 14.86
CA GLN A 91 0.80 -0.32 13.48
C GLN A 91 2.08 -0.61 12.69
N LYS A 92 3.07 0.28 12.82
CA LYS A 92 4.39 0.12 12.19
C LYS A 92 5.08 -1.15 12.68
N GLU A 93 5.13 -1.39 13.99
CA GLU A 93 5.74 -2.61 14.54
C GLU A 93 4.95 -3.86 14.14
N LYS A 94 3.61 -3.81 14.14
CA LYS A 94 2.77 -4.91 13.66
C LYS A 94 3.02 -5.22 12.18
N ALA A 95 3.13 -4.20 11.34
CA ALA A 95 3.41 -4.39 9.92
C ALA A 95 4.82 -4.94 9.68
N LYS A 96 5.82 -4.47 10.42
CA LYS A 96 7.20 -4.98 10.37
C LYS A 96 7.27 -6.45 10.81
N ASN A 97 6.68 -6.78 11.95
CA ASN A 97 6.69 -8.15 12.47
C ASN A 97 5.93 -9.10 11.55
N THR A 98 4.75 -8.70 11.05
CA THR A 98 3.99 -9.50 10.07
C THR A 98 4.81 -9.78 8.81
N PHE A 99 5.58 -8.80 8.34
CA PHE A 99 6.46 -8.96 7.18
C PHE A 99 7.60 -9.94 7.47
N LEU A 100 8.30 -9.74 8.59
CA LEU A 100 9.44 -10.59 8.98
C LEU A 100 9.01 -12.03 9.25
N ASP A 101 7.88 -12.22 9.92
CA ASP A 101 7.31 -13.54 10.20
C ASP A 101 6.87 -14.24 8.91
N TRP A 102 6.24 -13.51 7.99
CA TRP A 102 5.88 -14.07 6.69
C TRP A 102 7.12 -14.43 5.88
N LYS A 103 8.07 -13.50 5.74
CA LYS A 103 9.33 -13.73 5.03
C LYS A 103 10.07 -14.94 5.62
N GLY A 104 10.15 -15.05 6.93
CA GLY A 104 10.92 -16.10 7.61
C GLY A 104 12.35 -16.19 7.07
N SER A 105 12.76 -17.40 6.70
CA SER A 105 14.07 -17.68 6.10
C SER A 105 14.16 -17.38 4.60
N TYR A 106 13.07 -16.96 3.94
CA TYR A 106 13.14 -16.59 2.54
C TYR A 106 13.91 -15.27 2.37
N GLU A 107 14.55 -15.10 1.22
CA GLU A 107 15.17 -13.83 0.86
C GLU A 107 14.10 -12.75 0.65
N GLN A 108 14.49 -11.50 0.89
CA GLN A 108 13.62 -10.39 0.57
C GLN A 108 13.44 -10.31 -0.94
N THR A 109 12.19 -10.26 -1.40
CA THR A 109 11.89 -10.36 -2.83
C THR A 109 12.19 -9.06 -3.58
N ASP A 110 11.92 -7.91 -2.95
CA ASP A 110 12.10 -6.57 -3.52
C ASP A 110 12.22 -5.52 -2.41
N ASP A 111 12.46 -4.27 -2.77
CA ASP A 111 12.42 -3.14 -1.85
C ASP A 111 10.99 -2.90 -1.31
N VAL A 112 10.91 -2.65 0.00
CA VAL A 112 9.63 -2.57 0.72
C VAL A 112 9.44 -1.18 1.31
N LEU A 113 8.33 -0.54 0.96
CA LEU A 113 7.87 0.71 1.58
C LEU A 113 6.40 0.58 1.96
N LEU A 114 6.07 1.01 3.18
CA LEU A 114 4.70 1.19 3.66
C LEU A 114 4.65 2.45 4.51
N ILE A 115 3.85 3.42 4.10
CA ILE A 115 3.65 4.69 4.79
C ILE A 115 2.17 4.80 5.14
N GLY A 116 1.88 5.13 6.40
CA GLY A 116 0.53 5.39 6.89
C GLY A 116 0.46 6.77 7.55
N PHE A 117 -0.58 7.54 7.25
CA PHE A 117 -0.85 8.82 7.91
C PHE A 117 -2.35 9.07 8.05
N LYS A 118 -2.76 9.81 9.08
CA LYS A 118 -4.16 10.11 9.36
C LYS A 118 -4.47 11.57 9.06
N TYR A 119 -5.61 11.81 8.43
CA TYR A 119 -6.20 13.14 8.35
C TYR A 119 -7.15 13.36 9.54
N SER A 120 -6.91 14.41 10.30
CA SER A 120 -7.63 14.76 11.54
C SER A 120 -8.13 16.18 11.50
#